data_AF-A0A6B1GB47-F1
#
_entry.id   AF-A0A6B1GB47-F1
#
_cell.length_a   1.000
_cell.length_b   1.000
_cell.length_c   1.000
_cell.angle_alpha   90.00
_cell.angle_beta   90.00
_cell.angle_gamma   90.00
#
_symmetry.space_group_name_H-M   'P 1'
#
loop_
_entity.id
_entity.type
_entity.pdbx_description
1 polymer ?
#
loop_
_entity_poly.entity_id
_entity_poly.type
_entity_poly.pdbx_seq_one_letter_code
_entity_poly.pdbx_strand_id
1 'polypeptide(L)'
;MNSQVPSDKPATSQQTVDAIVESATRSAIPVRHGFIQSKSRTTPRAGPLAAFVSNGDRTGLLLYLLVLTKASSEPWDVSLHSSVWARALGLPNPDSAAARGRVSKAWRRLAERSLVERSRRNRYAVVSLLREDGSGERYERPKQSFIQIPHELWTAGPSPQQRWYERLSLPALTFLLIALRNADHFGLPAERGPDYYGISADTLTRGARELRMAGLLKVNKALITAPLAPSGLTAENRYTLKPPFGPHGTSSNATSRSR
;
A
#
# COMPACT_ATOMS: atom_id res chain seq x y z
N MET A 1 19.24 -30.35 17.26
CA MET A 1 18.61 -30.77 15.99
C MET A 1 17.14 -31.06 16.26
N ASN A 2 16.24 -30.09 16.05
CA ASN A 2 14.80 -30.30 16.17
C ASN A 2 14.24 -30.59 14.79
N SER A 3 14.05 -31.87 14.49
CA SER A 3 13.34 -32.32 13.29
C SER A 3 11.86 -32.02 13.47
N GLN A 4 11.35 -30.99 12.77
CA GLN A 4 9.91 -30.75 12.66
C GLN A 4 9.27 -31.88 11.87
N VAL A 5 8.34 -32.60 12.51
CA VAL A 5 7.46 -33.57 11.85
C VAL A 5 6.66 -32.82 10.76
N PRO A 6 6.63 -33.31 9.50
CA PRO A 6 5.82 -32.69 8.45
C PRO A 6 4.34 -32.68 8.87
N SER A 7 3.70 -31.51 8.78
CA SER A 7 2.25 -31.39 9.00
C SER A 7 1.51 -31.72 7.71
N ASP A 8 0.55 -32.64 7.76
CA ASP A 8 -0.35 -32.98 6.63
C ASP A 8 -1.39 -31.89 6.31
N LYS A 9 -1.39 -30.77 7.05
CA LYS A 9 -2.33 -29.67 6.81
C LYS A 9 -1.79 -28.74 5.72
N PRO A 10 -2.62 -28.36 4.73
CA PRO A 10 -2.22 -27.34 3.75
C PRO A 10 -1.80 -26.05 4.45
N ALA A 11 -0.74 -25.40 3.93
CA ALA A 11 -0.30 -24.10 4.43
C ALA A 11 -1.46 -23.09 4.45
N THR A 12 -1.52 -22.22 5.46
CA THR A 12 -2.52 -21.16 5.60
C THR A 12 -2.21 -19.94 4.72
N SER A 13 -3.13 -18.97 4.67
CA SER A 13 -2.89 -17.67 4.02
C SER A 13 -1.66 -16.98 4.60
N GLN A 14 -1.60 -16.85 5.92
CA GLN A 14 -0.50 -16.19 6.64
C GLN A 14 0.83 -16.92 6.40
N GLN A 15 0.88 -18.26 6.51
CA GLN A 15 2.10 -19.02 6.21
C GLN A 15 2.58 -18.81 4.77
N THR A 16 1.66 -18.65 3.81
CA THR A 16 2.02 -18.37 2.41
C THR A 16 2.57 -16.96 2.25
N VAL A 17 1.97 -15.97 2.91
CA VAL A 17 2.45 -14.60 2.94
C VAL A 17 3.83 -14.52 3.61
N ASP A 18 4.01 -15.19 4.74
CA ASP A 18 5.27 -15.26 5.48
C ASP A 18 6.37 -15.84 4.57
N ALA A 19 6.13 -16.96 3.88
CA ALA A 19 7.08 -17.53 2.92
C ALA A 19 7.43 -16.57 1.76
N ILE A 20 6.46 -15.76 1.29
CA ILE A 20 6.70 -14.73 0.27
C ILE A 20 7.60 -13.62 0.84
N VAL A 21 7.29 -13.14 2.04
CA VAL A 21 7.99 -12.05 2.73
C VAL A 21 9.41 -12.47 3.14
N GLU A 22 9.60 -13.68 3.66
CA GLU A 22 10.90 -14.26 4.04
C GLU A 22 11.83 -14.43 2.84
N SER A 23 11.26 -14.69 1.65
CA SER A 23 12.03 -14.73 0.41
C SER A 23 12.49 -13.35 -0.08
N ALA A 24 12.00 -12.27 0.53
CA ALA A 24 12.41 -10.92 0.20
C ALA A 24 13.71 -10.55 0.91
N THR A 25 14.60 -9.87 0.20
CA THR A 25 15.93 -9.48 0.70
C THR A 25 15.92 -8.23 1.60
N ARG A 26 14.74 -7.67 1.88
CA ARG A 26 14.56 -6.34 2.49
C ARG A 26 13.60 -6.43 3.67
N SER A 27 13.62 -5.42 4.55
CA SER A 27 12.67 -5.25 5.65
C SER A 27 11.47 -4.36 5.29
N ALA A 28 11.51 -3.68 4.14
CA ALA A 28 10.45 -2.80 3.68
C ALA A 28 10.40 -2.72 2.14
N ILE A 29 9.22 -2.37 1.62
CA ILE A 29 8.94 -2.26 0.19
C ILE A 29 9.11 -0.80 -0.24
N PRO A 30 10.04 -0.48 -1.15
CA PRO A 30 10.11 0.84 -1.75
C PRO A 30 9.02 1.04 -2.79
N VAL A 31 8.22 2.10 -2.66
CA VAL A 31 7.19 2.48 -3.64
C VAL A 31 7.31 3.96 -4.01
N ARG A 32 7.51 4.26 -5.29
CA ARG A 32 7.64 5.66 -5.77
C ARG A 32 6.44 6.52 -5.36
N HIS A 33 6.69 7.79 -5.04
CA HIS A 33 5.64 8.77 -4.77
C HIS A 33 4.63 8.89 -5.91
N GLY A 34 5.06 8.66 -7.16
CA GLY A 34 4.20 8.64 -8.34
C GLY A 34 3.03 7.65 -8.26
N PHE A 35 3.15 6.59 -7.47
CA PHE A 35 2.04 5.66 -7.20
C PHE A 35 0.87 6.35 -6.49
N ILE A 36 1.19 7.27 -5.58
CA ILE A 36 0.22 8.02 -4.75
C ILE A 36 -0.20 9.31 -5.46
N GLN A 37 0.79 10.05 -5.95
CA GLN A 37 0.62 11.38 -6.54
C GLN A 37 1.74 11.62 -7.56
N SER A 38 1.35 11.87 -8.80
CA SER A 38 2.28 12.27 -9.86
C SER A 38 2.58 13.77 -9.80
N LYS A 39 3.85 14.13 -9.98
CA LYS A 39 4.28 15.51 -10.20
C LYS A 39 4.14 15.83 -11.69
N SER A 40 2.95 16.27 -12.13
CA SER A 40 2.87 16.96 -13.42
C SER A 40 3.32 18.41 -13.26
N ARG A 41 3.97 18.96 -14.29
CA ARG A 41 4.54 20.33 -14.30
C ARG A 41 3.51 21.45 -14.12
N THR A 42 2.22 21.15 -14.31
CA THR A 42 1.15 22.16 -14.33
C THR A 42 0.06 21.93 -13.28
N THR A 43 -0.20 20.67 -12.89
CA THR A 43 -1.18 20.31 -11.85
C THR A 43 -0.77 19.00 -11.14
N PRO A 44 -0.85 18.90 -9.80
CA PRO A 44 -0.75 17.61 -9.13
C PRO A 44 -1.79 16.64 -9.73
N ARG A 45 -1.37 15.46 -10.15
CA ARG A 45 -2.28 14.44 -10.70
C ARG A 45 -2.31 13.23 -9.78
N ALA A 46 -3.50 12.69 -9.58
CA ALA A 46 -3.70 11.42 -8.89
C ALA A 46 -2.80 10.33 -9.49
N GLY A 47 -2.07 9.60 -8.65
CA GLY A 47 -1.31 8.42 -9.07
C GLY A 47 -2.21 7.18 -9.26
N PRO A 48 -1.66 6.05 -9.74
CA PRO A 48 -2.39 4.80 -9.91
C PRO A 48 -3.18 4.32 -8.67
N LEU A 49 -2.79 4.70 -7.45
CA LEU A 49 -3.53 4.40 -6.22
C LEU A 49 -5.02 4.79 -6.32
N ALA A 50 -5.33 5.93 -6.93
CA ALA A 50 -6.69 6.42 -7.07
C ALA A 50 -7.61 5.44 -7.82
N ALA A 51 -7.07 4.76 -8.85
CA ALA A 51 -7.80 3.78 -9.64
C ALA A 51 -8.06 2.46 -8.89
N PHE A 52 -7.35 2.16 -7.80
CA PHE A 52 -7.74 1.08 -6.90
C PHE A 52 -8.92 1.49 -6.04
N VAL A 53 -8.87 2.71 -5.49
CA VAL A 53 -9.88 3.25 -4.59
C VAL A 53 -11.22 3.42 -5.30
N SER A 54 -11.23 4.08 -6.45
CA SER A 54 -12.46 4.34 -7.22
C SER A 54 -13.17 3.05 -7.64
N ASN A 55 -12.41 2.00 -7.93
CA ASN A 55 -12.92 0.70 -8.36
C ASN A 55 -13.16 -0.29 -7.19
N GLY A 56 -12.92 0.11 -5.94
CA GLY A 56 -13.03 -0.78 -4.79
C GLY A 56 -12.07 -1.98 -4.82
N ASP A 57 -10.95 -1.88 -5.55
CA ASP A 57 -10.07 -3.01 -5.87
C ASP A 57 -9.03 -3.30 -4.78
N ARG A 58 -9.51 -3.63 -3.58
CA ARG A 58 -8.65 -4.01 -2.44
C ARG A 58 -7.76 -5.21 -2.76
N THR A 59 -8.33 -6.23 -3.42
CA THR A 59 -7.59 -7.44 -3.79
C THR A 59 -6.47 -7.12 -4.78
N GLY A 60 -6.72 -6.27 -5.78
CA GLY A 60 -5.69 -5.82 -6.70
C GLY A 60 -4.58 -5.03 -6.01
N LEU A 61 -4.94 -4.13 -5.07
CA LEU A 61 -3.94 -3.39 -4.31
C LEU A 61 -3.05 -4.31 -3.47
N LEU A 62 -3.63 -5.25 -2.73
CA LEU A 62 -2.86 -6.21 -1.93
C LEU A 62 -1.99 -7.12 -2.79
N LEU A 63 -2.52 -7.59 -3.93
CA LEU A 63 -1.74 -8.38 -4.88
C LEU A 63 -0.53 -7.58 -5.38
N TYR A 64 -0.74 -6.31 -5.72
CA TYR A 64 0.32 -5.43 -6.21
C TYR A 64 1.41 -5.17 -5.16
N LEU A 65 1.01 -4.85 -3.92
CA LEU A 65 1.97 -4.65 -2.84
C LEU A 65 2.73 -5.94 -2.53
N LEU A 66 2.07 -7.10 -2.56
CA LEU A 66 2.72 -8.38 -2.27
C LEU A 66 3.68 -8.82 -3.38
N VAL A 67 3.38 -8.53 -4.65
CA VAL A 67 4.35 -8.79 -5.74
C VAL A 67 5.55 -7.86 -5.66
N LEU A 68 5.37 -6.60 -5.26
CA LEU A 68 6.48 -5.70 -4.96
C LEU A 68 7.36 -6.22 -3.81
N THR A 69 6.76 -6.82 -2.77
CA THR A 69 7.51 -7.53 -1.72
C THR A 69 8.32 -8.70 -2.30
N LYS A 70 7.68 -9.55 -3.11
CA LYS A 70 8.30 -10.77 -3.65
C LYS A 70 9.43 -10.47 -4.64
N ALA A 71 9.23 -9.47 -5.49
CA ALA A 71 10.20 -8.98 -6.46
C ALA A 71 11.22 -8.05 -5.79
N SER A 72 12.02 -8.58 -4.86
CA SER A 72 12.97 -7.78 -4.09
C SER A 72 14.38 -7.68 -4.71
N SER A 73 14.62 -8.37 -5.83
CA SER A 73 15.88 -8.34 -6.59
C SER A 73 15.65 -8.44 -8.09
N GLU A 74 16.62 -7.98 -8.88
CA GLU A 74 16.65 -8.13 -10.35
C GLU A 74 16.57 -9.63 -10.73
N PRO A 75 15.82 -10.03 -11.79
CA PRO A 75 15.15 -9.23 -12.84
C PRO A 75 13.81 -8.58 -12.46
N TRP A 76 13.41 -8.62 -11.19
CA TRP A 76 12.10 -8.13 -10.71
C TRP A 76 10.90 -8.90 -11.28
N ASP A 77 11.17 -10.11 -11.79
CA ASP A 77 10.18 -11.05 -12.27
C ASP A 77 9.69 -11.93 -11.12
N VAL A 78 8.40 -12.26 -11.14
CA VAL A 78 7.80 -13.21 -10.22
C VAL A 78 7.04 -14.27 -10.99
N SER A 79 7.31 -15.53 -10.64
CA SER A 79 6.63 -16.70 -11.19
C SER A 79 6.22 -17.62 -10.06
N LEU A 80 4.95 -17.56 -9.67
CA LEU A 80 4.32 -18.47 -8.71
C LEU A 80 2.99 -18.97 -9.28
N HIS A 81 2.62 -20.19 -8.89
CA HIS A 81 1.34 -20.77 -9.30
C HIS A 81 0.16 -19.90 -8.83
N SER A 82 -0.92 -19.81 -9.62
CA SER A 82 -2.07 -18.96 -9.28
C SER A 82 -2.72 -19.33 -7.94
N SER A 83 -2.66 -20.60 -7.54
CA SER A 83 -3.15 -21.04 -6.22
C SER A 83 -2.35 -20.44 -5.06
N VAL A 84 -1.06 -20.17 -5.24
CA VAL A 84 -0.21 -19.57 -4.19
C VAL A 84 -0.69 -18.14 -3.93
N TRP A 85 -0.91 -17.36 -4.98
CA TRP A 85 -1.49 -16.02 -4.87
C TRP A 85 -2.92 -16.05 -4.31
N ALA A 86 -3.75 -16.99 -4.76
CA ALA A 86 -5.11 -17.14 -4.23
C ALA A 86 -5.08 -17.39 -2.72
N ARG A 87 -4.16 -18.27 -2.27
CA ARG A 87 -3.99 -18.60 -0.86
C ARG A 87 -3.47 -17.42 -0.06
N ALA A 88 -2.45 -16.72 -0.53
CA ALA A 88 -1.88 -15.54 0.12
C ALA A 88 -2.90 -14.38 0.26
N LEU A 89 -3.83 -14.27 -0.69
CA LEU A 89 -4.91 -13.28 -0.65
C LEU A 89 -6.13 -13.73 0.17
N GLY A 90 -6.05 -14.88 0.86
CA GLY A 90 -7.14 -15.43 1.67
C GLY A 90 -8.37 -15.85 0.87
N LEU A 91 -8.22 -16.20 -0.42
CA LEU A 91 -9.34 -16.69 -1.22
C LEU A 91 -9.74 -18.11 -0.77
N PRO A 92 -11.05 -18.40 -0.63
CA PRO A 92 -11.51 -19.75 -0.29
C PRO A 92 -11.19 -20.72 -1.44
N ASN A 93 -10.86 -21.97 -1.10
CA ASN A 93 -10.53 -23.03 -2.04
C ASN A 93 -9.50 -22.58 -3.11
N PRO A 94 -8.26 -22.25 -2.71
CA PRO A 94 -7.29 -21.58 -3.58
C PRO A 94 -6.92 -22.38 -4.84
N ASP A 95 -7.08 -23.70 -4.83
CA ASP A 95 -6.82 -24.58 -5.98
C ASP A 95 -7.98 -24.66 -6.98
N SER A 96 -9.16 -24.16 -6.60
CA SER A 96 -10.33 -24.12 -7.48
C SER A 96 -10.10 -23.25 -8.72
N ALA A 97 -10.75 -23.60 -9.82
CA ALA A 97 -10.73 -22.79 -11.03
C ALA A 97 -11.27 -21.36 -10.78
N ALA A 98 -12.27 -21.23 -9.90
CA ALA A 98 -12.84 -19.94 -9.51
C ALA A 98 -11.83 -19.03 -8.81
N ALA A 99 -11.08 -19.54 -7.81
CA ALA A 99 -10.05 -18.78 -7.11
C ALA A 99 -8.91 -18.36 -8.05
N ARG A 100 -8.44 -19.29 -8.89
CA ARG A 100 -7.43 -18.99 -9.92
C ARG A 100 -7.92 -17.96 -10.94
N GLY A 101 -9.20 -18.03 -11.32
CA GLY A 101 -9.85 -17.05 -12.18
C GLY A 101 -9.89 -15.64 -11.57
N ARG A 102 -10.18 -15.52 -10.27
CA ARG A 102 -10.15 -14.23 -9.54
C ARG A 102 -8.75 -13.61 -9.54
N VAL A 103 -7.72 -14.43 -9.29
CA VAL A 103 -6.31 -14.00 -9.37
C VAL A 103 -5.95 -13.54 -10.78
N SER A 104 -6.33 -14.30 -11.81
CA SER A 104 -6.06 -13.91 -13.21
C SER A 104 -6.74 -12.60 -13.61
N LYS A 105 -7.96 -12.34 -13.12
CA LYS A 105 -8.66 -11.05 -13.30
C LYS A 105 -7.93 -9.91 -12.57
N ALA A 106 -7.42 -10.15 -11.35
CA ALA A 106 -6.62 -9.16 -10.63
C ALA A 106 -5.33 -8.82 -11.38
N TRP A 107 -4.59 -9.82 -11.89
CA TRP A 107 -3.42 -9.59 -12.74
C TRP A 107 -3.74 -8.80 -14.00
N ARG A 108 -4.88 -9.06 -14.64
CA ARG A 108 -5.32 -8.27 -15.81
C ARG A 108 -5.52 -6.80 -15.44
N ARG A 109 -6.21 -6.53 -14.33
CA ARG A 109 -6.43 -5.18 -13.82
C ARG A 109 -5.12 -4.45 -13.48
N LEU A 110 -4.10 -5.15 -12.98
CA LEU A 110 -2.77 -4.57 -12.76
C LEU A 110 -2.06 -4.24 -14.08
N ALA A 111 -2.18 -5.11 -15.09
CA ALA A 111 -1.63 -4.86 -16.42
C ALA A 111 -2.34 -3.68 -17.13
N GLU A 112 -3.67 -3.58 -17.02
CA GLU A 112 -4.46 -2.44 -17.54
C GLU A 112 -4.05 -1.10 -16.89
N ARG A 113 -3.51 -1.13 -15.67
CA ARG A 113 -2.97 0.04 -14.96
C ARG A 113 -1.50 0.32 -15.27
N SER A 114 -0.89 -0.46 -16.16
CA SER A 114 0.54 -0.39 -16.50
C SER A 114 1.47 -0.52 -15.28
N LEU A 115 1.08 -1.37 -14.33
CA LEU A 115 1.86 -1.66 -13.12
C LEU A 115 2.63 -2.98 -13.21
N VAL A 116 2.18 -3.88 -14.08
CA VAL A 116 2.83 -5.15 -14.35
C VAL A 116 2.68 -5.51 -15.82
N GLU A 117 3.64 -6.26 -16.34
CA GLU A 117 3.53 -6.97 -17.60
C GLU A 117 3.34 -8.46 -17.35
N ARG A 118 2.50 -9.10 -18.17
CA ARG A 118 2.24 -10.54 -18.09
C ARG A 118 2.87 -11.22 -19.30
N SER A 119 3.82 -12.11 -19.05
CA SER A 119 4.41 -12.95 -20.08
C SER A 119 4.27 -14.43 -19.72
N ARG A 120 4.70 -15.29 -20.63
CA ARG A 120 4.82 -16.73 -20.39
C ARG A 120 6.26 -17.12 -20.63
N ARG A 121 6.85 -17.85 -19.67
CA ARG A 121 8.14 -18.52 -19.85
C ARG A 121 7.91 -20.02 -19.66
N ASN A 122 8.01 -20.78 -20.75
CA ASN A 122 7.59 -22.18 -20.81
C ASN A 122 6.13 -22.36 -20.35
N ARG A 123 5.88 -23.26 -19.39
CA ARG A 123 4.56 -23.54 -18.81
C ARG A 123 4.13 -22.55 -17.71
N TYR A 124 4.97 -21.58 -17.37
CA TYR A 124 4.73 -20.69 -16.22
C TYR A 124 4.34 -19.28 -16.67
N ALA A 125 3.33 -18.73 -16.01
CA ALA A 125 3.04 -17.31 -16.11
C ALA A 125 4.12 -16.54 -15.34
N VAL A 126 4.79 -15.63 -16.03
CA VAL A 126 5.77 -14.72 -15.45
C VAL A 126 5.13 -13.34 -15.41
N VAL A 127 5.27 -12.69 -14.26
CA VAL A 127 4.83 -11.30 -14.08
C VAL A 127 6.07 -10.45 -13.87
N SER A 128 6.26 -9.45 -14.72
CA SER A 128 7.35 -8.48 -14.61
C SER A 128 6.79 -7.16 -14.08
N LEU A 129 7.49 -6.54 -13.13
CA LEU A 129 7.08 -5.25 -12.60
C LEU A 129 7.31 -4.13 -13.61
N LEU A 130 6.36 -3.20 -13.69
CA LEU A 130 6.51 -1.92 -14.35
C LEU A 130 6.62 -0.82 -13.29
N ARG A 131 7.02 0.39 -13.72
CA ARG A 131 7.11 1.53 -12.81
C ARG A 131 5.77 1.84 -12.17
N GLU A 132 5.83 2.14 -10.87
CA GLU A 132 4.64 2.31 -10.03
C GLU A 132 3.87 3.60 -10.32
N ASP A 133 4.44 4.51 -11.12
CA ASP A 133 3.80 5.75 -11.56
C ASP A 133 2.77 5.54 -12.69
N GLY A 134 2.66 4.31 -13.22
CA GLY A 134 1.71 3.96 -14.28
C GLY A 134 2.17 4.36 -15.68
N SER A 135 3.44 4.75 -15.84
CA SER A 135 4.03 5.07 -17.15
C SER A 135 4.18 3.86 -18.07
N GLY A 136 4.22 2.64 -17.52
CA GLY A 136 4.49 1.41 -18.26
C GLY A 136 5.97 1.16 -18.58
N GLU A 137 6.87 2.04 -18.14
CA GLU A 137 8.32 1.79 -18.21
C GLU A 137 8.72 0.61 -17.30
N ARG A 138 9.88 0.01 -17.58
CA ARG A 138 10.42 -1.10 -16.78
C ARG A 138 10.67 -0.69 -15.33
N TYR A 139 10.30 -1.56 -14.40
CA TYR A 139 10.62 -1.33 -12.99
C TYR A 139 12.14 -1.34 -12.76
N GLU A 140 12.59 -0.28 -12.10
CA GLU A 140 13.88 -0.25 -11.43
C GLU A 140 13.65 0.13 -9.97
N ARG A 141 14.53 -0.33 -9.08
CA ARG A 141 14.47 0.08 -7.68
C ARG A 141 14.57 1.61 -7.56
N PRO A 142 13.62 2.28 -6.88
CA PRO A 142 13.71 3.72 -6.73
C PRO A 142 14.85 4.09 -5.78
N LYS A 143 15.63 5.10 -6.19
CA LYS A 143 16.73 5.67 -5.39
C LYS A 143 16.32 6.96 -4.67
N GLN A 144 15.20 7.57 -5.08
CA GLN A 144 14.70 8.82 -4.55
C GLN A 144 13.17 8.90 -4.67
N SER A 145 12.53 9.79 -3.89
CA SER A 145 11.09 10.07 -3.96
C SER A 145 10.22 8.81 -3.89
N PHE A 146 10.42 8.00 -2.84
CA PHE A 146 9.64 6.80 -2.57
C PHE A 146 9.27 6.75 -1.08
N ILE A 147 8.18 6.05 -0.78
CA ILE A 147 7.83 5.63 0.58
C ILE A 147 8.43 4.26 0.87
N GLN A 148 8.67 3.98 2.14
CA GLN A 148 8.95 2.62 2.63
C GLN A 148 7.66 2.07 3.23
N ILE A 149 7.17 0.95 2.71
CA ILE A 149 6.06 0.21 3.32
C ILE A 149 6.68 -0.90 4.18
N PRO A 150 6.59 -0.83 5.52
CA PRO A 150 7.17 -1.83 6.40
C PRO A 150 6.56 -3.22 6.19
N HIS A 151 7.37 -4.28 6.27
CA HIS A 151 6.90 -5.67 6.12
C HIS A 151 5.93 -6.09 7.22
N GLU A 152 5.87 -5.34 8.31
CA GLU A 152 4.89 -5.47 9.38
C GLU A 152 3.45 -5.35 8.88
N LEU A 153 3.21 -4.73 7.71
CA LEU A 153 1.92 -4.82 7.02
C LEU A 153 1.47 -6.28 6.84
N TRP A 154 2.42 -7.16 6.53
CA TRP A 154 2.22 -8.59 6.29
C TRP A 154 2.38 -9.43 7.55
N THR A 155 3.42 -9.16 8.33
CA THR A 155 3.90 -10.05 9.40
C THR A 155 3.37 -9.69 10.79
N ALA A 156 2.83 -8.49 10.97
CA ALA A 156 2.28 -8.02 12.25
C ALA A 156 0.79 -7.70 12.13
N GLY A 157 0.17 -7.47 13.27
CA GLY A 157 -1.24 -7.11 13.35
C GLY A 157 -1.71 -6.83 14.78
N PRO A 158 -3.01 -6.54 14.97
CA PRO A 158 -3.56 -6.25 16.30
C PRO A 158 -3.58 -7.47 17.23
N SER A 159 -3.45 -8.69 16.68
CA SER A 159 -3.35 -9.94 17.43
C SER A 159 -2.48 -10.95 16.69
N PRO A 160 -2.02 -12.04 17.32
CA PRO A 160 -1.25 -13.08 16.66
C PRO A 160 -1.98 -13.76 15.49
N GLN A 161 -3.31 -13.77 15.49
CA GLN A 161 -4.15 -14.45 14.50
C GLN A 161 -4.64 -13.55 13.37
N GLN A 162 -4.47 -12.23 13.47
CA GLN A 162 -4.95 -11.29 12.46
C GLN A 162 -3.84 -10.33 12.08
N ARG A 163 -3.50 -10.27 10.79
CA ARG A 163 -2.46 -9.37 10.26
C ARG A 163 -3.03 -8.02 9.82
N TRP A 164 -2.19 -6.99 9.71
CA TRP A 164 -2.62 -5.66 9.26
C TRP A 164 -3.20 -5.69 7.84
N TYR A 165 -2.60 -6.43 6.91
CA TYR A 165 -3.12 -6.59 5.55
C TYR A 165 -4.49 -7.28 5.48
N GLU A 166 -4.87 -8.04 6.51
CA GLU A 166 -6.19 -8.67 6.63
C GLU A 166 -7.19 -7.71 7.28
N ARG A 167 -6.75 -6.99 8.31
CA ARG A 167 -7.57 -6.09 9.11
C ARG A 167 -7.95 -4.81 8.39
N LEU A 168 -7.01 -4.19 7.68
CA LEU A 168 -7.18 -2.84 7.14
C LEU A 168 -8.05 -2.84 5.88
N SER A 169 -9.06 -1.98 5.86
CA SER A 169 -9.89 -1.73 4.68
C SER A 169 -9.11 -1.00 3.59
N LEU A 170 -9.69 -0.94 2.38
CA LEU A 170 -9.10 -0.15 1.29
C LEU A 170 -8.93 1.34 1.65
N PRO A 171 -9.93 2.04 2.25
CA PRO A 171 -9.73 3.38 2.81
C PRO A 171 -8.55 3.50 3.78
N ALA A 172 -8.41 2.54 4.71
CA ALA A 172 -7.33 2.59 5.70
C ALA A 172 -5.95 2.35 5.08
N LEU A 173 -5.83 1.36 4.17
CA LEU A 173 -4.60 1.14 3.39
C LEU A 173 -4.25 2.38 2.57
N THR A 174 -5.24 3.01 1.95
CA THR A 174 -5.05 4.23 1.15
C THR A 174 -4.51 5.37 2.00
N PHE A 175 -5.12 5.63 3.16
CA PHE A 175 -4.64 6.67 4.06
C PHE A 175 -3.25 6.35 4.58
N LEU A 176 -2.97 5.08 4.91
CA LEU A 176 -1.65 4.63 5.37
C LEU A 176 -0.58 4.93 4.33
N LEU A 177 -0.81 4.61 3.05
CA LEU A 177 0.14 4.87 1.97
C LEU A 177 0.39 6.38 1.78
N ILE A 178 -0.66 7.21 1.85
CA ILE A 178 -0.51 8.67 1.82
C ILE A 178 0.28 9.16 3.04
N ALA A 179 -0.02 8.65 4.22
CA ALA A 179 0.63 9.05 5.47
C ALA A 179 2.13 8.71 5.47
N LEU A 180 2.53 7.55 4.94
CA LEU A 180 3.94 7.15 4.80
C LEU A 180 4.78 8.09 3.90
N ARG A 181 4.13 8.92 3.07
CA ARG A 181 4.79 9.95 2.24
C ARG A 181 5.12 11.22 3.04
N ASN A 182 4.50 11.40 4.19
CA ASN A 182 4.56 12.63 4.94
C ASN A 182 5.60 12.56 6.08
N ALA A 183 5.93 13.72 6.64
CA ALA A 183 6.71 13.80 7.87
C ALA A 183 5.93 13.18 9.05
N ASP A 184 6.60 12.91 10.17
CA ASP A 184 6.01 12.27 11.35
C ASP A 184 4.79 13.01 11.91
N HIS A 185 4.74 14.32 11.69
CA HIS A 185 3.63 15.19 12.08
C HIS A 185 3.18 15.97 10.85
N PHE A 186 2.00 15.66 10.31
CA PHE A 186 1.55 16.23 9.04
C PHE A 186 0.09 16.65 9.07
N GLY A 187 -0.23 17.68 8.29
CA GLY A 187 -1.60 18.04 7.96
C GLY A 187 -2.06 17.27 6.72
N LEU A 188 -3.31 16.83 6.73
CA LEU A 188 -3.94 16.27 5.54
C LEU A 188 -5.41 16.72 5.51
N PRO A 189 -5.71 17.94 5.03
CA PRO A 189 -7.08 18.39 4.82
C PRO A 189 -7.78 17.43 3.85
N ALA A 190 -8.82 16.75 4.33
CA ALA A 190 -9.51 15.72 3.56
C ALA A 190 -10.16 16.31 2.29
N GLU A 191 -10.54 17.58 2.35
CA GLU A 191 -11.15 18.37 1.28
C GLU A 191 -10.21 18.53 0.08
N ARG A 192 -8.89 18.50 0.30
CA ARG A 192 -7.88 18.51 -0.78
C ARG A 192 -7.60 17.12 -1.36
N GLY A 193 -8.18 16.08 -0.78
CA GLY A 193 -8.05 14.69 -1.21
C GLY A 193 -8.33 14.48 -2.70
N PRO A 194 -9.49 14.96 -3.22
CA PRO A 194 -9.85 14.82 -4.62
C PRO A 194 -8.80 15.44 -5.55
N ASP A 195 -8.37 16.67 -5.24
CA ASP A 195 -7.44 17.42 -6.09
C ASP A 195 -6.04 16.82 -6.08
N TYR A 196 -5.54 16.41 -4.92
CA TYR A 196 -4.16 15.98 -4.77
C TYR A 196 -3.94 14.49 -5.09
N TYR A 197 -4.92 13.65 -4.78
CA TYR A 197 -4.79 12.21 -4.83
C TYR A 197 -5.89 11.52 -5.63
N GLY A 198 -6.90 12.24 -6.12
CA GLY A 198 -8.06 11.63 -6.77
C GLY A 198 -8.91 10.78 -5.82
N ILE A 199 -8.85 11.06 -4.51
CA ILE A 199 -9.53 10.28 -3.48
C ILE A 199 -10.51 11.18 -2.72
N SER A 200 -11.76 10.72 -2.58
CA SER A 200 -12.79 11.52 -1.91
C SER A 200 -12.44 11.84 -0.44
N ALA A 201 -12.88 13.01 0.03
CA ALA A 201 -12.73 13.42 1.43
C ALA A 201 -13.35 12.40 2.40
N ASP A 202 -14.49 11.82 2.05
CA ASP A 202 -15.12 10.72 2.80
C ASP A 202 -14.19 9.50 2.92
N THR A 203 -13.56 9.07 1.83
CA THR A 203 -12.63 7.93 1.85
C THR A 203 -11.43 8.20 2.76
N LEU A 204 -10.84 9.40 2.68
CA LEU A 204 -9.74 9.78 3.58
C LEU A 204 -10.19 9.84 5.03
N THR A 205 -11.37 10.41 5.30
CA THR A 205 -11.93 10.51 6.66
C THR A 205 -12.18 9.12 7.26
N ARG A 206 -12.77 8.20 6.48
CA ARG A 206 -12.97 6.80 6.89
C ARG A 206 -11.64 6.09 7.15
N GLY A 207 -10.66 6.26 6.27
CA GLY A 207 -9.32 5.69 6.43
C GLY A 207 -8.62 6.20 7.69
N ALA A 208 -8.60 7.51 7.92
CA ALA A 208 -8.03 8.12 9.13
C ALA A 208 -8.72 7.60 10.41
N ARG A 209 -10.06 7.53 10.39
CA ARG A 209 -10.84 7.04 11.53
C ARG A 209 -10.51 5.58 11.83
N GLU A 210 -10.41 4.74 10.81
CA GLU A 210 -10.08 3.32 10.98
C GLU A 210 -8.66 3.13 11.53
N LEU A 211 -7.67 3.81 10.97
CA LEU A 211 -6.30 3.74 11.50
C LEU A 211 -6.21 4.24 12.94
N ARG A 212 -6.98 5.28 13.31
CA ARG A 212 -7.07 5.75 14.70
C ARG A 212 -7.68 4.69 15.62
N MET A 213 -8.78 4.06 15.22
CA MET A 213 -9.42 2.98 15.99
C MET A 213 -8.52 1.75 16.11
N ALA A 214 -7.71 1.48 15.09
CA ALA A 214 -6.70 0.41 15.10
C ALA A 214 -5.45 0.76 15.94
N GLY A 215 -5.36 1.96 16.52
CA GLY A 215 -4.20 2.41 17.29
C GLY A 215 -2.98 2.78 16.44
N LEU A 216 -3.12 2.85 15.11
CA LEU A 216 -2.06 3.14 14.15
C LEU A 216 -1.90 4.63 13.82
N LEU A 217 -2.85 5.48 14.26
CA LEU A 217 -2.85 6.91 13.97
C LEU A 217 -3.22 7.73 15.20
N LYS A 218 -2.38 8.71 15.54
CA LYS A 218 -2.74 9.79 16.47
C LYS A 218 -3.28 10.97 15.67
N VAL A 219 -4.35 11.61 16.18
CA VAL A 219 -4.94 12.81 15.57
C VAL A 219 -5.00 13.90 16.63
N ASN A 220 -4.38 15.04 16.37
CA ASN A 220 -4.47 16.25 17.18
C ASN A 220 -5.15 17.35 16.36
N LYS A 221 -5.94 18.22 17.00
CA LYS A 221 -6.44 19.42 16.35
C LYS A 221 -5.44 20.55 16.56
N ALA A 222 -5.00 21.19 15.49
CA ALA A 222 -4.19 22.41 15.54
C ALA A 222 -5.07 23.59 15.09
N LEU A 223 -5.05 24.68 15.84
CA LEU A 223 -5.66 25.94 15.38
C LEU A 223 -4.68 26.62 14.42
N ILE A 224 -5.15 26.95 13.23
CA ILE A 224 -4.40 27.68 12.21
C ILE A 224 -5.12 28.98 11.88
N THR A 225 -4.36 30.02 11.57
CA THR A 225 -4.90 31.32 11.16
C THR A 225 -5.68 31.17 9.86
N ALA A 226 -6.94 31.63 9.88
CA ALA A 226 -7.84 31.66 8.74
C ALA A 226 -8.57 33.00 8.75
N PRO A 227 -8.03 34.04 8.10
CA PRO A 227 -8.56 35.41 8.19
C PRO A 227 -10.02 35.56 7.75
N LEU A 228 -10.50 34.66 6.89
CA LEU A 228 -11.87 34.64 6.38
C LEU A 228 -12.83 33.79 7.24
N ALA A 229 -12.34 33.11 8.28
CA ALA A 229 -13.20 32.41 9.23
C ALA A 229 -13.78 33.42 10.24
N PRO A 230 -15.01 33.23 10.75
CA PRO A 230 -15.63 34.16 11.70
C PRO A 230 -14.79 34.44 12.96
N SER A 231 -13.99 33.47 13.42
CA SER A 231 -13.09 33.61 14.57
C SER A 231 -11.65 33.99 14.20
N GLY A 232 -11.34 34.18 12.92
CA GLY A 232 -9.97 34.35 12.41
C GLY A 232 -9.10 33.08 12.49
N LEU A 233 -9.67 31.96 12.95
CA LEU A 233 -8.98 30.68 13.17
C LEU A 233 -9.82 29.54 12.59
N THR A 234 -9.15 28.48 12.12
CA THR A 234 -9.80 27.19 11.82
C THR A 234 -9.02 26.04 12.45
N ALA A 235 -9.71 24.94 12.74
CA ALA A 235 -9.07 23.73 13.26
C ALA A 235 -8.67 22.81 12.10
N GLU A 236 -7.38 22.47 12.03
CA GLU A 236 -6.86 21.47 11.10
C GLU A 236 -6.45 20.20 11.87
N ASN A 237 -6.78 19.04 11.32
CA ASN A 237 -6.29 17.78 11.86
C ASN A 237 -4.80 17.60 11.53
N ARG A 238 -4.01 17.32 12.56
CA ARG A 238 -2.62 16.91 12.48
C ARG A 238 -2.49 15.44 12.86
N TYR A 239 -1.83 14.71 11.99
CA TYR A 239 -1.73 13.26 12.02
C TYR A 239 -0.30 12.83 12.35
N THR A 240 -0.20 11.73 13.10
CA THR A 240 1.07 11.05 13.37
C THR A 240 0.84 9.54 13.29
N LEU A 241 1.57 8.87 12.40
CA LEU A 241 1.57 7.40 12.36
C LEU A 241 2.23 6.85 13.62
N LYS A 242 1.67 5.76 14.14
CA LYS A 242 2.18 5.02 15.29
C LYS A 242 2.85 3.72 14.85
N PRO A 243 3.62 3.06 15.73
CA PRO A 243 4.24 1.79 15.39
C PRO A 243 3.22 0.77 14.89
N PRO A 244 3.56 -0.06 13.88
CA PRO A 244 4.89 -0.19 13.27
C PRO A 244 5.16 0.77 12.09
N PHE A 245 4.20 1.62 11.71
CA PHE A 245 4.26 2.41 10.47
C PHE A 245 4.83 3.83 10.65
N GLY A 246 5.40 4.12 11.82
CA GLY A 246 5.96 5.41 12.17
C GLY A 246 5.95 5.62 13.69
N PRO A 247 6.36 6.79 14.20
CA PRO A 247 7.13 7.80 13.47
C PRO A 247 8.49 7.26 13.03
N HIS A 248 9.09 7.85 11.99
CA HIS A 248 10.38 7.45 11.42
C HIS A 248 11.50 8.46 11.69
N GLY A 249 11.27 9.47 12.54
CA GLY A 249 12.22 10.54 12.83
C GLY A 249 12.27 11.62 11.74
N THR A 250 11.26 11.68 10.87
CA THR A 250 11.21 12.67 9.78
C THR A 250 10.50 13.93 10.24
N SER A 251 11.22 15.04 10.33
CA SER A 251 10.64 16.37 10.60
C SER A 251 10.16 17.02 9.30
N SER A 252 9.04 17.75 9.37
CA SER A 252 8.66 18.63 8.27
C SER A 252 9.57 19.86 8.29
N ASN A 253 10.31 20.14 7.22
CA ASN A 253 11.07 21.40 7.06
C ASN A 253 10.18 22.66 6.94
N ALA A 254 8.90 22.59 7.31
CA ALA A 254 7.91 23.64 7.16
C ALA A 254 7.90 24.66 8.33
N THR A 255 9.05 24.91 8.97
CA THR A 255 9.21 25.94 10.02
C THR A 255 9.95 27.19 9.53
N SER A 256 10.02 27.46 8.22
CA SER A 256 10.80 28.62 7.72
C SER A 256 10.23 29.31 6.47
N ARG A 257 8.90 29.41 6.32
CA ARG A 257 8.29 30.39 5.40
C ARG A 257 7.07 31.06 6.02
N SER A 258 7.32 31.81 7.09
CA SER A 258 6.57 33.03 7.37
C SER A 258 7.35 34.21 6.76
N ARG A 259 6.98 34.61 5.54
CA ARG A 259 7.11 35.99 5.04
C ARG A 259 6.02 36.20 4.01
#